data_AF-A0A7X5Q2U7-F1
#
_entry.id   AF-A0A7X5Q2U7-F1
#
_cell.length_a   1.000
_cell.length_b   1.000
_cell.length_c   1.000
_cell.angle_alpha   90.00
_cell.angle_beta   90.00
_cell.angle_gamma   90.00
#
_symmetry.space_group_name_H-M   'P 1'
#
loop_
_entity.id
_entity.type
_entity.pdbx_description
1 polymer ?
#
loop_
_entity_poly.entity_id
_entity_poly.type
_entity_poly.pdbx_seq_one_letter_code
_entity_poly.pdbx_strand_id
1 'polypeptide(L)'
;MSKKTTSNAISEDELLAYGAYVRVAYSLQHSNIIQFAYKSITLTWFIATYIAVGYTLSSLEINLPLNPLFIVSIICLASLLVIGVIWYLDLIVEEKKIASVIHKGINLEESNPEILPQACHSVVRMQFLSNYILMKSTFYLGICSILILTISAVTTLFLFTDVKKYWYLMPFLSIVFIAVLFILAIWVTKKMDPYPILENKKNGDDA
;
A
#
# COMPACT_ATOMS: atom_id res chain seq x y z
N MET A 1 -54.22 -22.93 13.71
CA MET A 1 -54.14 -21.45 13.68
C MET A 1 -53.11 -21.05 12.63
N SER A 2 -53.57 -20.59 11.46
CA SER A 2 -52.71 -20.11 10.38
C SER A 2 -52.32 -18.66 10.69
N LYS A 3 -51.03 -18.40 10.96
CA LYS A 3 -50.51 -17.02 11.04
C LYS A 3 -50.62 -16.43 9.65
N LYS A 4 -51.60 -15.54 9.45
CA LYS A 4 -51.76 -14.75 8.25
C LYS A 4 -50.53 -13.84 8.15
N THR A 5 -49.53 -14.26 7.37
CA THR A 5 -48.40 -13.41 6.98
C THR A 5 -48.96 -12.34 6.06
N THR A 6 -49.33 -11.20 6.62
CA THR A 6 -49.45 -9.98 5.85
C THR A 6 -48.05 -9.67 5.34
N SER A 7 -47.80 -9.99 4.07
CA SER A 7 -46.65 -9.53 3.31
C SER A 7 -46.68 -8.00 3.36
N ASN A 8 -45.99 -7.40 4.33
CA ASN A 8 -45.70 -5.98 4.31
C ASN A 8 -44.90 -5.74 3.03
N ALA A 9 -45.51 -5.03 2.08
CA ALA A 9 -44.82 -4.64 0.87
C ALA A 9 -43.62 -3.77 1.28
N ILE A 10 -42.42 -4.16 0.83
CA ILE A 10 -41.20 -3.38 0.99
C ILE A 10 -41.46 -2.01 0.36
N SER A 11 -41.16 -0.94 1.08
CA SER A 11 -41.40 0.40 0.55
C SER A 11 -40.37 0.76 -0.53
N GLU A 12 -40.72 1.66 -1.45
CA GLU A 12 -39.83 2.04 -2.56
C GLU A 12 -38.50 2.62 -2.05
N ASP A 13 -38.55 3.42 -0.98
CA ASP A 13 -37.39 4.03 -0.34
C ASP A 13 -36.41 2.98 0.22
N GLU A 14 -36.93 1.91 0.81
CA GLU A 14 -36.13 0.79 1.33
C GLU A 14 -35.40 0.06 0.20
N LEU A 15 -36.09 -0.11 -0.93
CA LEU A 15 -35.54 -0.77 -2.12
C LEU A 15 -34.43 0.08 -2.76
N LEU A 16 -34.60 1.41 -2.77
CA LEU A 16 -33.57 2.36 -3.20
C LEU A 16 -32.37 2.37 -2.26
N ALA A 17 -32.59 2.39 -0.94
CA ALA A 17 -31.53 2.32 0.06
C ALA A 17 -30.71 1.02 -0.08
N TYR A 18 -31.39 -0.12 -0.25
CA TYR A 18 -30.74 -1.40 -0.51
C TYR A 18 -29.95 -1.38 -1.82
N GLY A 19 -30.51 -0.83 -2.91
CA GLY A 19 -29.80 -0.67 -4.18
C GLY A 19 -28.53 0.19 -4.07
N ALA A 20 -28.58 1.28 -3.29
CA ALA A 20 -27.41 2.11 -3.00
C ALA A 20 -26.36 1.34 -2.19
N TYR A 21 -26.80 0.58 -1.18
CA TYR A 21 -25.93 -0.25 -0.36
C TYR A 21 -25.20 -1.33 -1.18
N VAL A 22 -25.89 -1.99 -2.11
CA VAL A 22 -25.27 -2.96 -3.03
C VAL A 22 -24.19 -2.30 -3.90
N ARG A 23 -24.39 -1.06 -4.34
CA ARG A 23 -23.37 -0.31 -5.09
C ARG A 23 -22.12 0.01 -4.25
N VAL A 24 -22.30 0.29 -2.96
CA VAL A 24 -21.18 0.47 -2.01
C VAL A 24 -20.39 -0.84 -1.91
N ALA A 25 -21.07 -1.97 -1.71
CA ALA A 25 -20.42 -3.29 -1.67
C ALA A 25 -19.66 -3.61 -2.98
N TYR A 26 -20.27 -3.33 -4.13
CA TYR A 26 -19.61 -3.52 -5.43
C TYR A 26 -18.37 -2.61 -5.59
N SER A 27 -18.42 -1.38 -5.07
CA SER A 27 -17.28 -0.45 -5.10
C SER A 27 -16.11 -0.94 -4.25
N LEU A 28 -16.39 -1.61 -3.12
CA LEU A 28 -15.37 -2.28 -2.30
C LEU A 28 -14.75 -3.45 -3.10
N GLN A 29 -15.57 -4.30 -3.72
CA GLN A 29 -15.07 -5.40 -4.53
C GLN A 29 -14.21 -4.91 -5.71
N HIS A 30 -14.61 -3.83 -6.38
CA HIS A 30 -13.83 -3.23 -7.45
C HIS A 30 -12.48 -2.68 -6.96
N SER A 31 -12.37 -2.28 -5.69
CA SER A 31 -11.09 -1.85 -5.12
C SER A 31 -10.08 -3.01 -5.02
N ASN A 32 -10.55 -4.25 -4.81
CA ASN A 32 -9.68 -5.43 -4.86
C ASN A 32 -9.08 -5.66 -6.25
N ILE A 33 -9.82 -5.34 -7.33
CA ILE A 33 -9.32 -5.45 -8.71
C ILE A 33 -8.17 -4.46 -8.93
N ILE A 34 -8.31 -3.23 -8.42
CA ILE A 34 -7.26 -2.21 -8.51
C ILE A 34 -6.01 -2.65 -7.73
N GLN A 35 -6.19 -3.20 -6.53
CA GLN A 35 -5.07 -3.73 -5.74
C GLN A 35 -4.35 -4.87 -6.48
N PHE A 36 -5.11 -5.75 -7.14
CA PHE A 36 -4.53 -6.80 -7.97
C PHE A 36 -3.71 -6.22 -9.14
N ALA A 37 -4.18 -5.14 -9.77
CA ALA A 37 -3.46 -4.46 -10.83
C ALA A 37 -2.12 -3.87 -10.33
N TYR A 38 -2.09 -3.21 -9.18
CA TYR A 38 -0.85 -2.69 -8.59
C TYR A 38 0.14 -3.81 -8.23
N LYS A 39 -0.35 -4.93 -7.69
CA LYS A 39 0.47 -6.13 -7.42
C LYS A 39 1.07 -6.70 -8.71
N SER A 40 0.28 -6.78 -9.77
CA SER A 40 0.74 -7.25 -11.09
C SER A 40 1.84 -6.34 -11.66
N ILE A 41 1.65 -5.02 -11.63
CA ILE A 41 2.65 -4.04 -12.07
C ILE A 41 3.95 -4.18 -11.28
N THR A 42 3.85 -4.33 -9.96
CA THR A 42 5.02 -4.56 -9.09
C THR A 42 5.78 -5.82 -9.51
N LEU A 43 5.06 -6.93 -9.75
CA LEU A 43 5.67 -8.19 -10.15
C LEU A 43 6.36 -8.08 -11.52
N THR A 44 5.74 -7.41 -12.48
CA THR A 44 6.36 -7.16 -13.80
C THR A 44 7.66 -6.36 -13.66
N TRP A 45 7.67 -5.31 -12.85
CA TRP A 45 8.87 -4.52 -12.58
C TRP A 45 9.97 -5.35 -11.89
N PHE A 46 9.59 -6.20 -10.94
CA PHE A 46 10.51 -7.10 -10.27
C PHE A 46 11.16 -8.09 -11.25
N ILE A 47 10.38 -8.71 -12.12
CA ILE A 47 10.88 -9.64 -13.15
C ILE A 47 11.80 -8.91 -14.13
N ALA A 48 11.41 -7.73 -14.61
CA ALA A 48 12.24 -6.92 -15.51
C ALA A 48 13.59 -6.57 -14.88
N THR A 49 13.60 -6.27 -13.58
CA THR A 49 14.83 -6.02 -12.81
C THR A 49 15.72 -7.26 -12.80
N TYR A 50 15.17 -8.44 -12.51
CA TYR A 50 15.91 -9.70 -12.53
C TYR A 50 16.52 -10.00 -13.89
N ILE A 51 15.76 -9.79 -14.97
CA ILE A 51 16.25 -9.97 -16.34
C ILE A 51 17.40 -9.01 -16.63
N ALA A 52 17.25 -7.73 -16.26
CA ALA A 52 18.29 -6.72 -16.48
C ALA A 52 19.58 -7.04 -15.70
N VAL A 53 19.46 -7.48 -14.45
CA VAL A 53 20.60 -7.94 -13.63
C VAL A 53 21.25 -9.18 -14.26
N GLY A 54 20.46 -10.18 -14.63
CA GLY A 54 20.95 -11.40 -15.27
C GLY A 54 21.69 -11.12 -16.58
N TYR A 55 21.13 -10.27 -17.43
CA TYR A 55 21.76 -9.84 -18.69
C TYR A 55 23.10 -9.13 -18.43
N THR A 56 23.14 -8.19 -17.48
CA THR A 56 24.35 -7.42 -17.13
C THR A 56 25.45 -8.34 -16.59
N LEU A 57 25.10 -9.35 -15.80
CA LEU A 57 26.06 -10.33 -15.29
C LEU A 57 26.50 -11.34 -16.36
N SER A 58 25.62 -11.74 -17.29
CA SER A 58 25.99 -12.65 -18.39
C SER A 58 26.88 -12.00 -19.44
N SER A 59 26.82 -10.66 -19.57
CA SER A 59 27.60 -9.90 -20.54
C SER A 59 29.00 -9.53 -20.04
N LEU A 60 29.47 -10.17 -18.97
CA LEU A 60 30.81 -9.99 -18.40
C LEU A 60 31.96 -10.18 -19.40
N GLU A 61 31.74 -10.96 -20.47
CA GLU A 61 32.70 -11.16 -21.56
C GLU A 61 32.70 -10.05 -22.63
N ILE A 62 31.65 -9.23 -22.68
CA ILE A 62 31.56 -8.07 -23.56
C ILE A 62 32.29 -6.93 -22.85
N ASN A 63 33.30 -6.34 -23.50
CA ASN A 63 34.10 -5.23 -22.96
C ASN A 63 33.25 -3.96 -22.71
N LEU A 64 32.41 -3.97 -21.67
CA LEU A 64 31.70 -2.80 -21.19
C LEU A 64 32.72 -1.83 -20.57
N PRO A 65 32.59 -0.52 -20.83
CA PRO A 65 33.50 0.50 -20.29
C PRO A 65 33.37 0.68 -18.76
N LEU A 66 32.36 0.07 -18.15
CA LEU A 66 32.07 0.16 -16.71
C LEU A 66 32.02 -1.24 -16.10
N ASN A 67 32.40 -1.34 -14.83
CA ASN A 67 32.30 -2.59 -14.07
C ASN A 67 30.82 -3.04 -14.03
N PRO A 68 30.48 -4.25 -14.53
CA PRO A 68 29.09 -4.75 -14.57
C PRO A 68 28.38 -4.72 -13.22
N LEU A 69 29.11 -4.92 -12.11
CA LEU A 69 28.54 -4.86 -10.76
C LEU A 69 28.05 -3.47 -10.40
N PHE A 70 28.75 -2.42 -10.84
CA PHE A 70 28.31 -1.05 -10.63
C PHE A 70 26.99 -0.76 -11.36
N ILE A 71 26.84 -1.28 -12.57
CA ILE A 71 25.60 -1.19 -13.35
C ILE A 71 24.47 -1.95 -12.64
N VAL A 72 24.73 -3.17 -12.16
CA VAL A 72 23.77 -3.96 -11.38
C VAL A 72 23.31 -3.21 -10.14
N SER A 73 24.21 -2.57 -9.39
CA SER A 73 23.83 -1.77 -8.22
C SER A 73 22.90 -0.61 -8.59
N ILE A 74 23.16 0.09 -9.71
CA ILE A 74 22.28 1.16 -10.21
C ILE A 74 20.90 0.60 -10.57
N ILE A 75 20.84 -0.53 -11.29
CA ILE A 75 19.59 -1.19 -11.66
C ILE A 75 18.80 -1.53 -10.39
N CYS A 76 19.43 -2.15 -9.40
CA CYS A 76 18.78 -2.51 -8.14
C CYS A 76 18.24 -1.29 -7.38
N LEU A 77 19.01 -0.20 -7.29
CA LEU A 77 18.58 1.03 -6.63
C LEU A 77 17.40 1.68 -7.36
N ALA A 78 17.46 1.75 -8.69
CA ALA A 78 16.39 2.31 -9.51
C ALA A 78 15.10 1.50 -9.38
N SER A 79 15.20 0.18 -9.50
CA SER A 79 14.05 -0.72 -9.37
C SER A 79 13.42 -0.66 -8.00
N LEU A 80 14.22 -0.57 -6.95
CA LEU A 80 13.68 -0.43 -5.61
C LEU A 80 12.94 0.89 -5.42
N LEU A 81 13.46 2.00 -5.96
CA LEU A 81 12.76 3.29 -5.92
C LEU A 81 11.38 3.16 -6.58
N VAL A 82 11.32 2.56 -7.77
CA VAL A 82 10.07 2.36 -8.51
C VAL A 82 9.09 1.47 -7.74
N ILE A 83 9.55 0.33 -7.20
CA ILE A 83 8.73 -0.57 -6.39
C ILE A 83 8.20 0.14 -5.14
N GLY A 84 9.06 0.90 -4.44
CA GLY A 84 8.67 1.69 -3.28
C GLY A 84 7.59 2.72 -3.62
N VAL A 85 7.70 3.40 -4.76
CA VAL A 85 6.68 4.35 -5.25
C VAL A 85 5.38 3.63 -5.61
N ILE A 86 5.44 2.46 -6.25
CA ILE A 86 4.24 1.68 -6.60
C ILE A 86 3.50 1.25 -5.34
N TRP A 87 4.20 0.67 -4.35
CA TRP A 87 3.61 0.29 -3.06
C TRP A 87 3.05 1.48 -2.30
N TYR A 88 3.73 2.61 -2.38
CA TYR A 88 3.26 3.84 -1.78
C TYR A 88 1.94 4.32 -2.42
N LEU A 89 1.86 4.32 -3.74
CA LEU A 89 0.65 4.69 -4.47
C LEU A 89 -0.50 3.72 -4.19
N ASP A 90 -0.22 2.41 -4.18
CA ASP A 90 -1.18 1.37 -3.81
C ASP A 90 -1.79 1.68 -2.43
N LEU A 91 -0.94 1.91 -1.42
CA LEU A 91 -1.37 2.14 -0.05
C LEU A 91 -2.21 3.44 0.10
N ILE A 92 -1.79 4.57 -0.48
CA ILE A 92 -2.58 5.80 -0.37
C ILE A 92 -3.90 5.74 -1.11
N VAL A 93 -3.86 5.27 -2.36
CA VAL A 93 -5.05 5.29 -3.22
C VAL A 93 -6.08 4.29 -2.71
N GLU A 94 -5.63 3.11 -2.28
CA GLU A 94 -6.49 2.08 -1.69
C GLU A 94 -7.14 2.59 -0.41
N GLU A 95 -6.37 3.05 0.57
CA GLU A 95 -6.91 3.43 1.88
C GLU A 95 -7.88 4.61 1.76
N LYS A 96 -7.59 5.61 0.92
CA LYS A 96 -8.50 6.75 0.66
C LYS A 96 -9.82 6.32 0.03
N LYS A 97 -9.75 5.43 -0.94
CA LYS A 97 -10.94 4.95 -1.64
C LYS A 97 -11.80 4.09 -0.71
N ILE A 98 -11.17 3.14 0.00
CA ILE A 98 -11.86 2.25 0.94
C ILE A 98 -12.55 3.06 2.03
N ALA A 99 -11.86 4.01 2.65
CA ALA A 99 -12.45 4.82 3.71
C ALA A 99 -13.62 5.68 3.22
N SER A 100 -13.54 6.27 2.03
CA SER A 100 -14.65 7.04 1.46
C SER A 100 -15.88 6.17 1.21
N VAL A 101 -15.68 4.94 0.72
CA VAL A 101 -16.77 4.00 0.44
C VAL A 101 -17.37 3.47 1.75
N ILE A 102 -16.53 3.12 2.72
CA ILE A 102 -16.98 2.69 4.07
C ILE A 102 -17.76 3.81 4.76
N HIS A 103 -17.30 5.06 4.67
CA HIS A 103 -18.02 6.19 5.28
C HIS A 103 -19.43 6.34 4.71
N LYS A 104 -19.57 6.28 3.39
CA LYS A 104 -20.90 6.29 2.75
C LYS A 104 -21.74 5.08 3.16
N GLY A 105 -21.12 3.91 3.32
CA GLY A 105 -21.78 2.70 3.80
C GLY A 105 -22.33 2.86 5.22
N ILE A 106 -21.52 3.41 6.14
CA ILE A 106 -21.94 3.70 7.52
C ILE A 106 -23.12 4.67 7.53
N ASN A 107 -23.03 5.78 6.80
CA ASN A 107 -24.12 6.76 6.78
C ASN A 107 -25.44 6.13 6.26
N LEU A 108 -25.37 5.19 5.30
CA LEU A 108 -26.53 4.45 4.82
C LEU A 108 -27.07 3.48 5.87
N GLU A 109 -26.19 2.73 6.55
CA GLU A 109 -26.54 1.80 7.63
C GLU A 109 -27.19 2.53 8.82
N GLU A 110 -26.65 3.70 9.21
CA GLU A 110 -27.20 4.54 10.28
C GLU A 110 -28.57 5.15 9.91
N SER A 111 -28.76 5.50 8.63
CA SER A 111 -30.03 6.04 8.15
C SER A 111 -31.13 4.98 7.99
N ASN A 112 -30.77 3.69 7.85
CA ASN A 112 -31.73 2.60 7.60
C ASN A 112 -31.41 1.34 8.43
N PRO A 113 -31.41 1.43 9.78
CA PRO A 113 -30.93 0.36 10.65
C PRO A 113 -31.82 -0.89 10.67
N GLU A 114 -33.09 -0.78 10.30
CA GLU A 114 -34.04 -1.89 10.34
C GLU A 114 -33.83 -2.92 9.23
N ILE A 115 -33.21 -2.50 8.11
CA ILE A 115 -33.15 -3.28 6.87
C ILE A 115 -31.72 -3.61 6.48
N LEU A 116 -30.80 -2.67 6.68
CA LEU A 116 -29.41 -2.85 6.24
C LEU A 116 -28.58 -3.55 7.32
N PRO A 117 -27.75 -4.54 6.94
CA PRO A 117 -26.81 -5.15 7.86
C PRO A 117 -25.69 -4.16 8.21
N GLN A 118 -25.21 -4.18 9.45
CA GLN A 118 -24.13 -3.33 9.94
C GLN A 118 -22.73 -3.86 9.56
N ALA A 119 -22.51 -4.17 8.28
CA ALA A 119 -21.25 -4.76 7.84
C ALA A 119 -20.11 -3.74 7.85
N CYS A 120 -20.37 -2.48 7.45
CA CYS A 120 -19.36 -1.42 7.41
C CYS A 120 -18.87 -1.05 8.81
N HIS A 121 -19.76 -1.06 9.81
CA HIS A 121 -19.38 -0.89 11.22
C HIS A 121 -18.39 -1.96 11.70
N SER A 122 -18.60 -3.22 11.30
CA SER A 122 -17.69 -4.31 11.63
C SER A 122 -16.31 -4.13 11.00
N VAL A 123 -16.26 -3.67 9.75
CA VAL A 123 -15.00 -3.36 9.04
C VAL A 123 -14.24 -2.23 9.74
N VAL A 124 -14.93 -1.14 10.11
CA VAL A 124 -14.29 -0.04 10.84
C VAL A 124 -13.74 -0.50 12.18
N ARG A 125 -14.50 -1.33 12.91
CA ARG A 125 -14.04 -1.88 14.19
C ARG A 125 -12.74 -2.70 14.03
N MET A 126 -12.67 -3.54 12.99
CA MET A 126 -11.47 -4.32 12.69
C MET A 126 -10.28 -3.43 12.28
N GLN A 127 -10.51 -2.42 11.44
CA GLN A 127 -9.47 -1.48 11.02
C GLN A 127 -8.93 -0.66 12.20
N PHE A 128 -9.82 -0.23 13.11
CA PHE A 128 -9.47 0.54 14.30
C PHE A 128 -8.62 -0.26 15.30
N LEU A 129 -8.98 -1.52 15.53
CA LEU A 129 -8.24 -2.41 16.46
C LEU A 129 -6.79 -2.66 16.05
N SER A 130 -6.45 -2.52 14.77
CA SER A 130 -5.20 -3.06 14.23
C SER A 130 -4.10 -2.03 13.96
N ASN A 131 -4.31 -0.70 14.14
CA ASN A 131 -3.38 0.31 13.58
C ASN A 131 -2.92 -0.06 12.16
N TYR A 132 -3.87 -0.59 11.37
CA TYR A 132 -3.57 -1.42 10.21
C TYR A 132 -2.75 -0.70 9.15
N ILE A 133 -3.06 0.58 8.94
CA ILE A 133 -2.35 1.47 8.01
C ILE A 133 -0.90 1.67 8.45
N LEU A 134 -0.67 1.90 9.75
CA LEU A 134 0.67 2.04 10.31
C LEU A 134 1.45 0.73 10.17
N MET A 135 0.85 -0.40 10.54
CA MET A 135 1.46 -1.73 10.42
C MET A 135 1.81 -2.05 8.97
N LYS A 136 0.89 -1.84 8.02
CA LYS A 136 1.16 -2.01 6.59
C LYS A 136 2.30 -1.11 6.12
N SER A 137 2.23 0.20 6.40
CA SER A 137 3.26 1.12 5.89
C SER A 137 4.64 0.81 6.46
N THR A 138 4.73 0.52 7.76
CA THR A 138 5.98 0.14 8.43
C THR A 138 6.52 -1.19 7.91
N PHE A 139 5.66 -2.15 7.60
CA PHE A 139 6.06 -3.43 6.98
C PHE A 139 6.67 -3.20 5.59
N TYR A 140 5.99 -2.47 4.70
CA TYR A 140 6.49 -2.21 3.35
C TYR A 140 7.79 -1.38 3.35
N LEU A 141 7.81 -0.29 4.12
CA LEU A 141 9.00 0.56 4.24
C LEU A 141 10.16 -0.15 4.94
N GLY A 142 9.86 -0.96 5.95
CA GLY A 142 10.84 -1.77 6.67
C GLY A 142 11.51 -2.79 5.75
N ILE A 143 10.72 -3.53 4.96
CA ILE A 143 11.25 -4.48 3.98
C ILE A 143 12.11 -3.77 2.93
N CYS A 144 11.64 -2.66 2.36
CA CYS A 144 12.45 -1.86 1.43
C CYS A 144 13.79 -1.44 2.07
N SER A 145 13.76 -0.96 3.31
CA SER A 145 14.95 -0.52 4.04
C SER A 145 15.96 -1.65 4.25
N ILE A 146 15.48 -2.83 4.66
CA ILE A 146 16.33 -4.03 4.84
C ILE A 146 16.96 -4.45 3.52
N LEU A 147 16.20 -4.43 2.42
CA LEU A 147 16.70 -4.78 1.10
C LEU A 147 17.80 -3.81 0.63
N ILE A 148 17.63 -2.50 0.85
CA ILE A 148 18.66 -1.49 0.53
C ILE A 148 19.93 -1.76 1.31
N LEU A 149 19.80 -1.93 2.62
CA LEU A 149 20.95 -2.15 3.49
C LEU A 149 21.71 -3.41 3.08
N THR A 150 21.00 -4.47 2.73
CA THR A 150 21.60 -5.73 2.27
C THR A 150 22.33 -5.54 0.94
N ILE A 151 21.70 -4.92 -0.05
CA ILE A 151 22.31 -4.66 -1.37
C ILE A 151 23.53 -3.74 -1.23
N SER A 152 23.42 -2.69 -0.42
CA SER A 152 24.50 -1.77 -0.11
C SER A 152 25.68 -2.47 0.54
N ALA A 153 25.42 -3.30 1.56
CA ALA A 153 26.46 -4.00 2.32
C ALA A 153 27.22 -4.97 1.41
N VAL A 154 26.51 -5.77 0.61
CA VAL A 154 27.12 -6.71 -0.34
C VAL A 154 27.94 -5.97 -1.38
N THR A 155 27.39 -4.90 -1.97
CA THR A 155 28.10 -4.08 -2.97
C THR A 155 29.36 -3.44 -2.38
N THR A 156 29.28 -2.93 -1.15
CA THR A 156 30.41 -2.26 -0.47
C THR A 156 31.50 -3.26 -0.12
N LEU A 157 31.14 -4.43 0.41
CA LEU A 157 32.10 -5.51 0.70
C LEU A 157 32.86 -5.94 -0.55
N PHE A 158 32.18 -6.05 -1.68
CA PHE A 158 32.80 -6.42 -2.94
C PHE A 158 33.68 -5.31 -3.51
N LEU A 159 33.22 -4.05 -3.52
CA LEU A 159 34.04 -2.95 -4.00
C LEU A 159 35.26 -2.68 -3.11
N PHE A 160 35.19 -3.03 -1.83
CA PHE A 160 36.32 -2.92 -0.92
C PHE A 160 37.47 -3.86 -1.31
N THR A 161 37.18 -5.03 -1.88
CA THR A 161 38.23 -5.97 -2.34
C THR A 161 38.91 -5.50 -3.61
N ASP A 162 38.17 -4.89 -4.54
CA ASP A 162 38.70 -4.56 -5.88
C ASP A 162 39.17 -3.10 -6.04
N VAL A 163 38.48 -2.14 -5.43
CA VAL A 163 38.68 -0.71 -5.72
C VAL A 163 38.73 0.08 -4.41
N LYS A 164 39.89 0.05 -3.75
CA LYS A 164 40.18 0.77 -2.48
C LYS A 164 39.84 2.28 -2.51
N LYS A 165 39.68 2.88 -3.69
CA LYS A 165 39.47 4.32 -3.89
C LYS A 165 38.05 4.81 -3.57
N TYR A 166 37.01 3.97 -3.67
CA TYR A 166 35.60 4.42 -3.58
C TYR A 166 34.78 3.75 -2.47
N TRP A 167 35.43 3.14 -1.48
CA TRP A 167 34.77 2.35 -0.43
C TRP A 167 33.71 3.13 0.39
N TYR A 168 33.85 4.44 0.53
CA TYR A 168 32.93 5.29 1.29
C TYR A 168 31.70 5.77 0.50
N LEU A 169 31.74 5.71 -0.84
CA LEU A 169 30.70 6.34 -1.67
C LEU A 169 29.37 5.55 -1.64
N MET A 170 29.45 4.22 -1.63
CA MET A 170 28.28 3.34 -1.57
C MET A 170 27.50 3.41 -0.26
N PRO A 171 28.12 3.27 0.94
CA PRO A 171 27.38 3.39 2.19
C PRO A 171 26.78 4.79 2.34
N PHE A 172 27.46 5.83 1.87
CA PHE A 172 26.92 7.18 1.85
C PHE A 172 25.66 7.29 0.99
N LEU A 173 25.70 6.78 -0.25
CA LEU A 173 24.53 6.73 -1.16
C LEU A 173 23.34 6.00 -0.52
N SER A 174 23.58 4.88 0.15
CA SER A 174 22.53 4.10 0.80
C SER A 174 21.96 4.80 2.03
N ILE A 175 22.77 5.50 2.83
CA ILE A 175 22.28 6.35 3.93
C ILE A 175 21.39 7.47 3.38
N VAL A 176 21.84 8.16 2.32
CA VAL A 176 21.02 9.20 1.66
C VAL A 176 19.70 8.62 1.16
N PHE A 177 19.72 7.43 0.56
CA PHE A 177 18.51 6.78 0.07
C PHE A 177 17.55 6.39 1.20
N ILE A 178 18.06 5.83 2.30
CA ILE A 178 17.26 5.51 3.49
C ILE A 178 16.65 6.80 4.07
N ALA A 179 17.43 7.89 4.14
CA ALA A 179 16.92 9.17 4.61
C ALA A 179 15.79 9.70 3.71
N VAL A 180 15.91 9.59 2.39
CA VAL A 180 14.84 9.96 1.44
C VAL A 180 13.59 9.11 1.67
N LEU A 181 13.72 7.79 1.80
CA LEU A 181 12.59 6.92 2.11
C LEU A 181 11.94 7.24 3.46
N PHE A 182 12.74 7.60 4.47
CA PHE A 182 12.25 7.97 5.78
C PHE A 182 11.51 9.32 5.76
N ILE A 183 12.04 10.30 5.02
CA ILE A 183 11.35 11.59 4.80
C ILE A 183 10.04 11.37 4.05
N LEU A 184 10.05 10.54 3.01
CA LEU A 184 8.83 10.15 2.31
C LEU A 184 7.85 9.49 3.29
N ALA A 185 8.28 8.50 4.07
CA ALA A 185 7.45 7.86 5.07
C ALA A 185 6.80 8.85 6.05
N ILE A 186 7.57 9.80 6.60
CA ILE A 186 7.05 10.83 7.50
C ILE A 186 6.07 11.75 6.78
N TRP A 187 6.39 12.18 5.56
CA TRP A 187 5.50 13.03 4.78
C TRP A 187 4.16 12.33 4.51
N VAL A 188 4.21 11.02 4.31
CA VAL A 188 3.06 10.17 4.07
C VAL A 188 2.21 9.99 5.32
N THR A 189 2.82 9.66 6.45
CA THR A 189 2.09 9.52 7.71
C THR A 189 1.45 10.83 8.13
N LYS A 190 2.10 11.98 7.86
CA LYS A 190 1.49 13.30 8.08
C LYS A 190 0.34 13.61 7.13
N LYS A 191 0.38 13.14 5.88
CA LYS A 191 -0.68 13.42 4.89
C LYS A 191 -1.85 12.45 4.98
N MET A 192 -1.67 11.33 5.67
CA MET A 192 -2.76 10.50 6.17
C MET A 192 -3.24 11.06 7.50
N ASP A 193 -3.87 12.23 7.46
CA ASP A 193 -4.62 12.66 8.63
C ASP A 193 -5.65 11.58 8.98
N PRO A 194 -5.81 11.23 10.27
CA PRO A 194 -6.84 10.29 10.68
C PRO A 194 -8.19 10.81 10.17
N TYR A 195 -8.96 9.95 9.51
CA TYR A 195 -10.22 10.35 8.90
C TYR A 195 -11.07 11.14 9.90
N PRO A 196 -11.64 12.30 9.50
CA PRO A 196 -12.38 13.20 10.41
C PRO A 196 -13.58 12.52 11.12
N ILE A 197 -14.03 11.39 10.56
CA ILE A 197 -15.06 10.50 11.13
C ILE A 197 -14.63 9.98 12.52
N LEU A 198 -13.33 9.75 12.73
CA LEU A 198 -12.76 9.28 14.00
C LEU A 198 -12.70 10.40 15.04
N GLU A 199 -12.50 11.64 14.61
CA GLU A 199 -12.40 12.81 15.49
C GLU A 199 -13.76 13.20 16.05
N ASN A 200 -14.82 13.15 15.22
CA ASN A 200 -16.19 13.42 15.65
C ASN A 200 -16.75 12.36 16.61
N LYS A 201 -16.42 11.08 16.44
CA LYS A 201 -16.90 10.03 17.36
C LYS A 201 -16.24 10.12 18.73
N LYS A 202 -14.93 10.39 18.77
CA LYS A 202 -14.18 10.56 20.02
C LYS A 202 -14.71 11.75 20.84
N ASN A 203 -15.06 12.85 20.19
CA ASN A 203 -15.65 14.02 20.85
C ASN A 203 -17.11 13.80 21.29
N GLY A 204 -17.81 12.79 20.74
CA GLY A 204 -19.19 12.46 21.08
C GLY A 204 -19.34 11.46 22.23
N ASP A 205 -18.36 10.58 22.44
CA ASP A 205 -18.37 9.61 23.55
C ASP A 205 -17.87 10.23 24.88
N ASP A 206 -17.20 11.39 24.83
CA ASP A 206 -16.68 12.14 25.99
C ASP A 206 -17.66 13.23 26.51
N ALA A 207 -18.86 13.36 25.91
CA ALA A 207 -19.90 14.35 26.24
C ALA A 207 -21.15 13.69 26.84
#